data_AF-A0A242VIU9-F1
#
_entry.id   AF-A0A242VIU9-F1
#
_cell.length_a   1.000
_cell.length_b   1.000
_cell.length_c   1.000
_cell.angle_alpha   90.00
_cell.angle_beta   90.00
_cell.angle_gamma   90.00
#
_symmetry.space_group_name_H-M   'P 1'
#
loop_
_entity.id
_entity.type
_entity.pdbx_description
1 polymer ?
#
loop_
_entity_poly.entity_id
_entity_poly.type
_entity_poly.pdbx_seq_one_letter_code
_entity_poly.pdbx_strand_id
1 'polypeptide(L)'
;MVRIQKQDLRIIKTISKLTEVLILLLQTHRYSKITINQICNEANVHRTTFYKHFKDKNELLLHVFEASTQPYFKNDINQRMVQPFTCLEQTLNPTIRDILKMQESDVNFYKMLVQFFTQTVHTDVKSHINALPHDQRFPSEVFGYVQTAIISSLNQWRIDSNTEFDASKMDHIYQTLMRYRFSKF
;
A
#
# COMPACT_ATOMS: atom_id res chain seq x y z
N MET A 1 -1.48 -32.90 9.16
CA MET A 1 -0.31 -32.05 9.49
C MET A 1 0.64 -32.07 8.31
N VAL A 2 0.81 -30.96 7.60
CA VAL A 2 1.72 -30.86 6.45
C VAL A 2 3.14 -30.59 6.98
N ARG A 3 4.12 -31.44 6.64
CA ARG A 3 5.53 -31.22 7.00
C ARG A 3 6.10 -30.09 6.12
N ILE A 4 6.29 -28.90 6.68
CA ILE A 4 7.05 -27.82 6.04
C ILE A 4 8.48 -28.33 5.82
N GLN A 5 8.96 -28.36 4.57
CA GLN A 5 10.29 -28.91 4.26
C GLN A 5 11.39 -27.95 4.74
N LYS A 6 12.56 -28.48 5.11
CA LYS A 6 13.70 -27.69 5.62
C LYS A 6 14.17 -26.61 4.63
N GLN A 7 13.99 -26.83 3.34
CA GLN A 7 14.27 -25.85 2.28
C GLN A 7 13.29 -24.67 2.35
N ASP A 8 11.99 -24.93 2.50
CA ASP A 8 10.97 -23.90 2.66
C ASP A 8 11.25 -23.01 3.87
N LEU A 9 11.68 -23.61 4.99
CA LEU A 9 12.05 -22.86 6.19
C LEU A 9 13.24 -21.91 5.98
N ARG A 10 14.21 -22.29 5.14
CA ARG A 10 15.35 -21.41 4.81
C ARG A 10 14.92 -20.25 3.92
N ILE A 11 14.02 -20.52 2.97
CA ILE A 11 13.45 -19.50 2.07
C ILE A 11 12.68 -18.47 2.90
N ILE A 12 11.74 -18.92 3.75
CA ILE A 12 10.91 -18.06 4.61
C ILE A 12 11.79 -17.18 5.50
N LYS A 13 12.81 -17.76 6.16
CA LYS A 13 13.73 -17.00 7.01
C LYS A 13 14.53 -15.94 6.24
N THR A 14 14.93 -16.25 5.01
CA THR A 14 15.71 -15.30 4.19
C THR A 14 14.83 -14.14 3.73
N ILE A 15 13.60 -14.42 3.28
CA ILE A 15 12.62 -13.40 2.93
C ILE A 15 12.33 -12.51 4.14
N SER A 16 12.05 -13.08 5.31
CA SER A 16 11.78 -12.34 6.55
C SER A 16 12.91 -11.36 6.87
N LYS A 17 14.16 -11.82 6.86
CA LYS A 17 15.34 -10.97 7.13
C LYS A 17 15.47 -9.82 6.15
N LEU A 18 15.29 -10.07 4.85
CA LEU A 18 15.38 -9.03 3.83
C LEU A 18 14.27 -7.99 3.99
N THR A 19 13.05 -8.43 4.30
CA THR A 19 11.89 -7.57 4.56
C THR A 19 12.09 -6.71 5.80
N GLU A 20 12.50 -7.32 6.92
CA GLU A 20 12.78 -6.63 8.19
C GLU A 20 13.85 -5.55 8.03
N VAL A 21 14.94 -5.86 7.32
CA VAL A 21 16.01 -4.91 7.05
C VAL A 21 15.55 -3.78 6.13
N LEU A 22 14.75 -4.06 5.09
CA LEU A 22 14.23 -2.98 4.26
C LEU A 22 13.32 -2.04 5.08
N ILE A 23 12.47 -2.58 5.95
CA ILE A 23 11.63 -1.79 6.86
C ILE A 23 12.49 -0.93 7.81
N LEU A 24 13.59 -1.46 8.35
CA LEU A 24 14.52 -0.70 9.18
C LEU A 24 15.17 0.46 8.41
N LEU A 25 15.65 0.18 7.21
CA LEU A 25 16.31 1.19 6.38
C LEU A 25 15.32 2.28 5.93
N LEU A 26 14.08 1.93 5.59
CA LEU A 26 13.03 2.87 5.18
C LEU A 26 12.65 3.89 6.28
N GLN A 27 12.88 3.58 7.55
CA GLN A 27 12.63 4.51 8.66
C GLN A 27 13.66 5.65 8.73
N THR A 28 14.83 5.47 8.15
CA THR A 28 15.97 6.40 8.32
C THR A 28 16.56 6.89 7.00
N HIS A 29 16.28 6.20 5.89
CA HIS A 29 16.82 6.52 4.57
C HIS A 29 15.69 6.66 3.56
N ARG A 30 15.76 7.68 2.71
CA ARG A 30 14.89 7.78 1.53
C ARG A 30 15.08 6.53 0.66
N TYR A 31 13.99 5.93 0.19
CA TYR A 31 13.99 4.70 -0.57
C TYR A 31 14.94 4.74 -1.77
N SER A 32 14.94 5.85 -2.49
CA SER A 32 15.82 6.12 -3.62
C SER A 32 17.31 6.03 -3.30
N LYS A 33 17.71 6.20 -2.04
CA LYS A 33 19.10 6.12 -1.56
C LYS A 33 19.51 4.74 -1.06
N ILE A 34 18.55 3.88 -0.72
CA ILE A 34 18.83 2.51 -0.26
C ILE A 34 19.35 1.67 -1.43
N THR A 35 20.42 0.90 -1.23
CA THR A 35 20.97 0.00 -2.27
C THR A 35 20.73 -1.46 -1.91
N ILE A 36 20.72 -2.34 -2.93
CA ILE A 36 20.66 -3.80 -2.70
C ILE A 36 21.85 -4.27 -1.85
N ASN A 37 23.04 -3.69 -2.06
CA ASN A 37 24.22 -4.02 -1.26
C ASN A 37 24.02 -3.68 0.22
N GLN A 38 23.45 -2.50 0.53
CA GLN A 38 23.14 -2.11 1.90
C GLN A 38 22.15 -3.10 2.54
N ILE A 39 21.05 -3.43 1.84
CA ILE A 39 20.06 -4.42 2.33
C ILE A 39 20.73 -5.78 2.59
N CYS A 40 21.54 -6.27 1.65
CA CYS A 40 22.22 -7.56 1.75
C CYS A 40 23.20 -7.60 2.93
N ASN A 41 23.98 -6.54 3.12
CA ASN A 41 24.96 -6.43 4.20
C ASN A 41 24.27 -6.44 5.57
N GLU A 42 23.26 -5.58 5.75
CA GLU A 42 22.50 -5.49 7.00
C GLU A 42 21.72 -6.77 7.31
N ALA A 43 21.21 -7.46 6.29
CA ALA A 43 20.50 -8.74 6.46
C ALA A 43 21.44 -9.94 6.68
N ASN A 44 22.75 -9.76 6.51
CA ASN A 44 23.74 -10.82 6.43
C ASN A 44 23.34 -11.91 5.40
N VAL A 45 23.01 -11.46 4.18
CA VAL A 45 22.58 -12.29 3.06
C VAL A 45 23.44 -11.96 1.84
N HIS A 46 24.00 -12.98 1.18
CA HIS A 46 24.73 -12.76 -0.07
C HIS A 46 23.83 -12.21 -1.17
N ARG A 47 24.36 -11.31 -2.00
CA ARG A 47 23.62 -10.71 -3.11
C ARG A 47 23.07 -11.73 -4.12
N THR A 48 23.79 -12.82 -4.36
CA THR A 48 23.29 -13.93 -5.19
C THR A 48 22.07 -14.62 -4.57
N THR A 49 21.97 -14.66 -3.24
CA THR A 49 20.80 -15.17 -2.51
C THR A 49 19.64 -14.18 -2.56
N PHE A 50 19.89 -12.87 -2.48
CA PHE A 50 18.85 -11.86 -2.71
C PHE A 50 18.16 -12.09 -4.06
N TYR A 51 18.94 -12.24 -5.12
CA TYR A 51 18.41 -12.44 -6.48
C TYR A 51 17.72 -13.80 -6.70
N LYS A 52 17.80 -14.74 -5.76
CA LYS A 52 16.96 -15.96 -5.77
C LYS A 52 15.53 -15.70 -5.29
N HIS A 53 15.30 -14.60 -4.58
CA HIS A 53 14.01 -14.27 -3.98
C HIS A 53 13.37 -13.03 -4.61
N PHE A 54 14.18 -12.05 -5.00
CA PHE A 54 13.71 -10.79 -5.56
C PHE A 54 14.58 -10.38 -6.75
N LYS A 55 13.97 -10.07 -7.88
CA LYS A 55 14.62 -9.55 -9.09
C LYS A 55 15.36 -8.24 -8.81
N ASP A 56 14.77 -7.37 -7.99
CA ASP A 56 15.33 -6.08 -7.63
C ASP A 56 14.76 -5.56 -6.29
N LYS A 57 15.19 -4.34 -5.90
CA LYS A 57 14.72 -3.66 -4.68
C LYS A 57 13.24 -3.24 -4.77
N ASN A 58 12.68 -3.08 -5.98
CA ASN A 58 11.28 -2.72 -6.15
C ASN A 58 10.39 -3.91 -5.79
N GLU A 59 10.76 -5.11 -6.20
CA GLU A 59 10.00 -6.33 -5.86
C GLU A 59 9.97 -6.59 -4.35
N LEU A 60 11.10 -6.38 -3.65
CA LEU A 60 11.13 -6.45 -2.19
C LEU A 60 10.25 -5.36 -1.54
N LEU A 61 10.22 -4.14 -2.11
CA LEU A 61 9.35 -3.08 -1.61
C LEU A 61 7.85 -3.43 -1.81
N LEU A 62 7.49 -3.99 -2.96
CA LEU A 62 6.12 -4.45 -3.21
C LEU A 62 5.70 -5.53 -2.20
N HIS A 63 6.59 -6.46 -1.88
CA HIS A 63 6.35 -7.46 -0.84
C HIS A 63 6.09 -6.83 0.54
N VAL A 64 6.83 -5.76 0.91
CA VAL A 64 6.55 -4.98 2.13
C VAL A 64 5.16 -4.35 2.07
N PHE A 65 4.79 -3.74 0.94
CA PHE A 65 3.46 -3.11 0.79
C PHE A 65 2.32 -4.12 0.87
N GLU A 66 2.45 -5.28 0.22
CA GLU A 66 1.46 -6.37 0.29
C GLU A 66 1.23 -6.81 1.73
N ALA A 67 2.30 -7.10 2.47
CA ALA A 67 2.20 -7.50 3.87
C ALA A 67 1.58 -6.39 4.74
N SER A 68 1.97 -5.14 4.50
CA SER A 68 1.55 -3.98 5.31
C SER A 68 0.10 -3.55 5.07
N THR A 69 -0.45 -3.79 3.87
CA THR A 69 -1.81 -3.38 3.50
C THR A 69 -2.84 -4.49 3.66
N GLN A 70 -2.42 -5.72 3.92
CA GLN A 70 -3.34 -6.84 4.12
C GLN A 70 -4.42 -6.58 5.21
N PRO A 71 -4.11 -5.95 6.37
CA PRO A 71 -5.15 -5.63 7.36
C PRO A 71 -6.20 -4.65 6.81
N TYR A 72 -5.80 -3.68 5.98
CA TYR A 72 -6.73 -2.76 5.33
C TYR A 72 -7.70 -3.52 4.42
N PHE A 73 -7.20 -4.33 3.49
CA PHE A 73 -8.05 -5.03 2.51
C PHE A 73 -8.92 -6.15 3.11
N LYS A 74 -8.64 -6.58 4.35
CA LYS A 74 -9.51 -7.49 5.12
C LYS A 74 -10.78 -6.82 5.66
N ASN A 75 -10.79 -5.49 5.80
CA ASN A 75 -12.01 -4.78 6.20
C ASN A 75 -13.08 -4.89 5.13
N ASP A 76 -14.33 -4.83 5.58
CA ASP A 76 -15.51 -4.82 4.72
C ASP A 76 -15.35 -3.75 3.61
N ILE A 77 -15.62 -4.17 2.38
CA ILE A 77 -15.40 -3.31 1.22
C ILE A 77 -16.27 -2.06 1.28
N ASN A 78 -17.51 -2.15 1.78
CA ASN A 78 -18.40 -1.00 1.90
C ASN A 78 -17.88 0.00 2.94
N GLN A 79 -17.29 -0.47 4.05
CA GLN A 79 -16.64 0.42 5.02
C GLN A 79 -15.49 1.19 4.38
N ARG A 80 -14.62 0.49 3.63
CA ARG A 80 -13.51 1.12 2.90
C ARG A 80 -13.98 2.09 1.81
N MET A 81 -15.15 1.87 1.23
CA MET A 81 -15.73 2.79 0.25
C MET A 81 -16.37 4.03 0.89
N VAL A 82 -16.72 3.99 2.17
CA VAL A 82 -17.31 5.15 2.86
C VAL A 82 -16.23 5.95 3.58
N GLN A 83 -15.26 5.28 4.17
CA GLN A 83 -14.21 5.87 5.02
C GLN A 83 -12.81 5.29 4.72
N PRO A 84 -12.30 5.43 3.48
CA PRO A 84 -11.02 4.83 3.10
C PRO A 84 -9.85 5.29 3.97
N PHE A 85 -9.82 6.56 4.41
CA PHE A 85 -8.71 7.11 5.18
C PHE A 85 -8.75 6.67 6.64
N THR A 86 -9.93 6.63 7.28
CA THR A 86 -10.08 6.10 8.65
C THR A 86 -9.80 4.61 8.68
N CYS A 87 -10.30 3.83 7.71
CA CYS A 87 -9.96 2.42 7.59
C CYS A 87 -8.44 2.23 7.44
N LEU A 88 -7.77 3.05 6.63
CA LEU A 88 -6.31 3.00 6.49
C LEU A 88 -5.62 3.32 7.82
N GLU A 89 -5.98 4.41 8.48
CA GLU A 89 -5.36 4.83 9.74
C GLU A 89 -5.46 3.76 10.84
N GLN A 90 -6.62 3.12 10.97
CA GLN A 90 -6.90 2.10 11.98
C GLN A 90 -6.18 0.77 11.72
N THR A 91 -5.87 0.48 10.46
CA THR A 91 -5.28 -0.82 10.06
C THR A 91 -3.79 -0.73 9.77
N LEU A 92 -3.26 0.46 9.53
CA LEU A 92 -1.86 0.66 9.23
C LEU A 92 -1.00 0.55 10.49
N ASN A 93 0.01 -0.32 10.42
CA ASN A 93 1.00 -0.45 11.48
C ASN A 93 1.74 0.90 11.73
N PRO A 94 1.99 1.31 13.00
CA PRO A 94 2.67 2.56 13.32
C PRO A 94 4.03 2.73 12.64
N THR A 95 4.86 1.69 12.58
CA THR A 95 6.15 1.70 11.87
C THR A 95 5.97 2.02 10.38
N ILE A 96 4.93 1.46 9.75
CA ILE A 96 4.63 1.73 8.35
C ILE A 96 4.15 3.18 8.18
N ARG A 97 3.35 3.69 9.10
CA ARG A 97 2.93 5.11 9.11
C ARG A 97 4.13 6.04 9.17
N ASP A 98 5.09 5.77 10.04
CA ASP A 98 6.32 6.56 10.16
C ASP A 98 7.17 6.47 8.89
N ILE A 99 7.23 5.29 8.26
CA ILE A 99 7.86 5.12 6.94
C ILE A 99 7.15 5.99 5.90
N LEU A 100 5.82 5.98 5.81
CA LEU A 100 5.11 6.82 4.83
C LEU A 100 5.44 8.30 4.99
N LYS A 101 5.51 8.79 6.24
CA LYS A 101 5.95 10.16 6.55
C LYS A 101 7.41 10.40 6.16
N MET A 102 8.31 9.49 6.54
CA MET A 102 9.73 9.55 6.19
C MET A 102 9.99 9.45 4.70
N GLN A 103 9.05 8.93 3.90
CA GLN A 103 9.18 8.77 2.45
C GLN A 103 8.36 9.77 1.64
N GLU A 104 7.65 10.69 2.29
CA GLU A 104 6.68 11.59 1.64
C GLU A 104 7.24 12.40 0.47
N SER A 105 8.50 12.86 0.56
CA SER A 105 9.18 13.63 -0.49
C SER A 105 10.03 12.75 -1.44
N ASP A 106 10.00 11.42 -1.31
CA ASP A 106 10.67 10.51 -2.25
C ASP A 106 9.72 10.15 -3.38
N VAL A 107 9.90 10.82 -4.53
CA VAL A 107 9.07 10.65 -5.73
C VAL A 107 9.02 9.20 -6.21
N ASN A 108 10.12 8.45 -6.09
CA ASN A 108 10.15 7.06 -6.56
C ASN A 108 9.37 6.14 -5.62
N PHE A 109 9.49 6.35 -4.30
CA PHE A 109 8.68 5.62 -3.32
C PHE A 109 7.19 5.91 -3.52
N TYR A 110 6.83 7.19 -3.62
CA TYR A 110 5.43 7.60 -3.79
C TYR A 110 4.83 7.02 -5.08
N LYS A 111 5.57 7.07 -6.20
CA LYS A 111 5.15 6.46 -7.46
C LYS A 111 4.88 4.96 -7.31
N MET A 112 5.80 4.22 -6.68
CA MET A 112 5.64 2.79 -6.42
C MET A 112 4.42 2.50 -5.55
N LEU A 113 4.21 3.30 -4.50
CA LEU A 113 3.08 3.18 -3.58
C LEU A 113 1.74 3.37 -4.31
N VAL A 114 1.62 4.44 -5.11
CA VAL A 114 0.39 4.73 -5.87
C VAL A 114 0.12 3.64 -6.90
N GLN A 115 1.15 3.18 -7.62
CA GLN A 115 1.00 2.09 -8.60
C GLN A 115 0.53 0.79 -7.94
N PHE A 116 1.15 0.43 -6.80
CA PHE A 116 0.73 -0.73 -6.00
C PHE A 116 -0.73 -0.60 -5.56
N PHE A 117 -1.10 0.51 -4.90
CA PHE A 117 -2.47 0.71 -4.43
C PHE A 117 -3.50 0.70 -5.56
N THR A 118 -3.19 1.28 -6.72
CA THR A 118 -4.07 1.26 -7.90
C THR A 118 -4.35 -0.17 -8.35
N GLN A 119 -3.30 -0.97 -8.51
CA GLN A 119 -3.46 -2.35 -8.95
C GLN A 119 -4.21 -3.20 -7.91
N THR A 120 -3.91 -3.01 -6.63
CA THR A 120 -4.52 -3.78 -5.54
C THR A 120 -5.99 -3.41 -5.36
N VAL A 121 -6.36 -2.13 -5.37
CA VAL A 121 -7.76 -1.68 -5.30
C VAL A 121 -8.55 -2.17 -6.50
N HIS A 122 -8.00 -2.08 -7.71
CA HIS A 122 -8.69 -2.57 -8.91
C HIS A 122 -8.94 -4.08 -8.85
N THR A 123 -7.96 -4.85 -8.38
CA THR A 123 -8.11 -6.30 -8.18
C THR A 123 -9.15 -6.61 -7.10
N ASP A 124 -9.09 -5.93 -5.96
CA ASP A 124 -10.00 -6.11 -4.83
C ASP A 124 -11.46 -5.78 -5.19
N VAL A 125 -11.71 -4.66 -5.89
CA VAL A 125 -13.03 -4.29 -6.40
C VAL A 125 -13.58 -5.34 -7.35
N LYS A 126 -12.74 -5.83 -8.27
CA LYS A 126 -13.14 -6.88 -9.21
C LYS A 126 -13.52 -8.18 -8.50
N SER A 127 -12.77 -8.56 -7.47
CA SER A 127 -13.04 -9.76 -6.67
C SER A 127 -14.32 -9.64 -5.81
N HIS A 128 -14.74 -8.43 -5.47
CA HIS A 128 -15.89 -8.16 -4.61
C HIS A 128 -17.03 -7.44 -5.34
N ILE A 129 -17.08 -7.54 -6.67
CA ILE A 129 -18.00 -6.78 -7.52
C ILE A 129 -19.48 -6.97 -7.14
N ASN A 130 -19.84 -8.15 -6.63
CA ASN A 130 -21.20 -8.52 -6.20
C ASN A 130 -21.59 -7.96 -4.82
N ALA A 131 -20.62 -7.51 -4.03
CA ALA A 131 -20.85 -6.91 -2.72
C ALA A 131 -21.02 -5.38 -2.81
N LEU A 132 -20.78 -4.81 -4.00
CA LEU A 132 -20.92 -3.39 -4.28
C LEU A 132 -22.34 -3.06 -4.75
N PRO A 133 -22.82 -1.82 -4.54
CA PRO A 133 -24.10 -1.39 -5.09
C PRO A 133 -24.12 -1.56 -6.62
N HIS A 134 -25.08 -2.33 -7.12
CA HIS A 134 -25.29 -2.51 -8.55
C HIS A 134 -26.17 -1.37 -9.09
N ASP A 135 -25.56 -0.31 -9.64
CA ASP A 135 -26.25 0.63 -10.54
C ASP A 135 -25.81 0.35 -11.97
N GLN A 136 -26.72 -0.08 -12.85
CA GLN A 136 -26.42 -0.35 -14.26
C GLN A 136 -25.86 0.88 -15.01
N ARG A 137 -26.08 2.10 -14.48
CA ARG A 137 -25.55 3.35 -15.05
C ARG A 137 -24.11 3.64 -14.63
N PHE A 138 -23.57 2.90 -13.67
CA PHE A 138 -22.20 3.08 -13.17
C PHE A 138 -21.49 1.72 -13.05
N PRO A 139 -20.67 1.34 -14.05
CA PRO A 139 -19.92 0.09 -14.00
C PRO A 139 -19.02 0.05 -12.76
N SER A 140 -19.15 -1.01 -11.98
CA SER A 140 -18.41 -1.17 -10.72
C SER A 140 -16.90 -1.27 -10.94
N GLU A 141 -16.43 -1.64 -12.14
CA GLU A 141 -15.02 -1.59 -12.49
C GLU A 141 -14.49 -0.15 -12.54
N VAL A 142 -15.28 0.80 -13.04
CA VAL A 142 -14.93 2.23 -13.09
C VAL A 142 -14.77 2.80 -11.68
N PHE A 143 -15.50 2.23 -10.71
CA PHE A 143 -15.42 2.64 -9.31
C PHE A 143 -13.99 2.55 -8.78
N GLY A 144 -13.29 1.43 -8.99
CA GLY A 144 -11.91 1.25 -8.53
C GLY A 144 -10.97 2.34 -9.03
N TYR A 145 -11.05 2.69 -10.32
CA TYR A 145 -10.25 3.76 -10.91
C TYR A 145 -10.57 5.13 -10.31
N VAL A 146 -11.85 5.47 -10.17
CA VAL A 146 -12.29 6.75 -9.60
C VAL A 146 -11.88 6.87 -8.13
N GLN A 147 -12.09 5.80 -7.36
CA GLN A 147 -11.70 5.71 -5.95
C GLN A 147 -10.22 5.97 -5.76
N THR A 148 -9.37 5.21 -6.46
CA THR A 148 -7.92 5.39 -6.36
C THR A 148 -7.51 6.78 -6.82
N ALA A 149 -8.10 7.32 -7.89
CA ALA A 149 -7.80 8.66 -8.36
C ALA A 149 -8.14 9.72 -7.31
N ILE A 150 -9.30 9.65 -6.66
CA ILE A 150 -9.67 10.59 -5.59
C ILE A 150 -8.74 10.44 -4.39
N ILE A 151 -8.49 9.22 -3.92
CA ILE A 151 -7.63 8.97 -2.74
C ILE A 151 -6.20 9.48 -2.98
N SER A 152 -5.61 9.12 -4.12
CA SER A 152 -4.26 9.57 -4.50
C SER A 152 -4.21 11.08 -4.70
N SER A 153 -5.21 11.69 -5.33
CA SER A 153 -5.27 13.15 -5.52
C SER A 153 -5.42 13.90 -4.20
N LEU A 154 -6.25 13.41 -3.27
CA LEU A 154 -6.38 14.02 -1.94
C LEU A 154 -5.09 13.92 -1.15
N ASN A 155 -4.40 12.79 -1.21
CA ASN A 155 -3.10 12.64 -0.56
C ASN A 155 -2.02 13.51 -1.23
N GLN A 156 -2.02 13.63 -2.56
CA GLN A 156 -1.10 14.51 -3.28
C GLN A 156 -1.35 15.98 -2.93
N TRP A 157 -2.60 16.43 -2.95
CA TRP A 157 -2.99 17.78 -2.53
C TRP A 157 -2.47 18.09 -1.12
N ARG A 158 -2.67 17.14 -0.18
CA ARG A 158 -2.19 17.27 1.19
C ARG A 158 -0.66 17.47 1.25
N ILE A 159 0.09 16.70 0.47
CA ILE A 159 1.56 16.81 0.37
C ILE A 159 1.94 18.18 -0.19
N ASP A 160 1.34 18.58 -1.31
CA ASP A 160 1.63 19.84 -2.00
C ASP A 160 1.28 21.07 -1.14
N SER A 161 0.23 20.97 -0.32
CA SER A 161 -0.20 22.02 0.61
C SER A 161 0.46 21.93 1.99
N ASN A 162 1.43 21.02 2.18
CA ASN A 162 2.10 20.76 3.46
C ASN A 162 1.11 20.62 4.64
N THR A 163 0.01 19.92 4.40
CA THR A 163 -1.04 19.70 5.39
C THR A 163 -0.81 18.36 6.10
N GLU A 164 -1.03 18.31 7.40
CA GLU A 164 -0.92 17.04 8.13
C GLU A 164 -2.03 16.06 7.71
N PHE A 165 -1.72 14.77 7.82
CA PHE A 165 -2.71 13.73 7.57
C PHE A 165 -3.72 13.68 8.72
N ASP A 166 -4.99 13.84 8.39
CA ASP A 166 -6.14 13.70 9.29
C ASP A 166 -7.18 12.83 8.59
N ALA A 167 -7.31 11.59 9.04
CA ALA A 167 -8.15 10.59 8.39
C ALA A 167 -9.63 11.01 8.31
N SER A 168 -10.16 11.55 9.42
CA SER A 168 -11.56 11.97 9.51
C SER A 168 -11.86 13.14 8.58
N LYS A 169 -10.96 14.13 8.53
CA LYS A 169 -11.07 15.26 7.61
C LYS A 169 -10.97 14.82 6.15
N MET A 170 -10.04 13.91 5.84
CA MET A 170 -9.89 13.38 4.48
C MET A 170 -11.11 12.57 4.04
N ASP A 171 -11.68 11.74 4.92
CA ASP A 171 -12.94 11.02 4.65
C ASP A 171 -14.11 11.99 4.44
N HIS A 172 -14.18 13.08 5.20
CA HIS A 172 -15.21 14.10 5.01
C HIS A 172 -15.13 14.76 3.62
N ILE A 173 -13.92 15.15 3.18
CA ILE A 173 -13.70 15.72 1.85
C ILE A 173 -14.05 14.69 0.77
N TYR A 174 -13.55 13.46 0.92
CA TYR A 174 -13.81 12.36 0.02
C TYR A 174 -15.31 12.08 -0.15
N GLN A 175 -16.07 11.97 0.94
CA GLN A 175 -17.52 11.75 0.90
C GLN A 175 -18.24 12.93 0.25
N THR A 176 -17.79 14.16 0.49
CA THR A 176 -18.35 15.35 -0.16
C THR A 176 -18.18 15.28 -1.68
N LEU A 177 -16.99 14.91 -2.16
CA LEU A 177 -16.71 14.72 -3.59
C LEU A 177 -17.54 13.58 -4.20
N MET A 178 -17.68 12.46 -3.49
CA MET A 178 -18.48 11.32 -3.93
C MET A 178 -19.98 11.66 -3.97
N ARG A 179 -20.52 12.39 -2.98
CA ARG A 179 -21.93 12.81 -2.95
C ARG A 179 -22.28 13.85 -4.00
N TYR A 180 -21.37 14.80 -4.29
CA TYR A 180 -21.61 15.85 -5.31
C TYR A 180 -21.83 15.27 -6.72
N ARG A 181 -21.42 14.01 -6.96
CA ARG A 181 -21.64 13.29 -8.23
C ARG A 181 -23.02 12.64 -8.37
N PHE A 182 -23.80 12.49 -7.30
CA PHE A 182 -25.09 11.79 -7.32
C PHE A 182 -26.31 12.67 -6.98
N SER A 183 -26.12 13.96 -6.64
CA SER A 183 -27.20 14.87 -6.26
C SER A 183 -27.68 15.83 -7.37
N LYS A 184 -27.21 15.65 -8.61
CA LYS A 184 -27.54 16.54 -9.74
C LYS A 184 -27.93 15.82 -11.04
N PHE A 185 -28.58 14.66 -10.94
CA PHE A 185 -29.34 14.07 -12.04
C PHE A 185 -30.62 13.43 -11.54
#